data_AF-A0A1I1CQ58-F1
#
_entry.id   AF-A0A1I1CQ58-F1
#
_cell.length_a   1.000
_cell.length_b   1.000
_cell.length_c   1.000
_cell.angle_alpha   90.00
_cell.angle_beta   90.00
_cell.angle_gamma   90.00
#
_symmetry.space_group_name_H-M   'P 1'
#
loop_
_entity.id
_entity.type
_entity.pdbx_description
1 polymer ?
#
loop_
_entity_poly.entity_id
_entity_poly.type
_entity_poly.pdbx_seq_one_letter_code
_entity_poly.pdbx_strand_id
1 'polypeptide(L)'
;MAVSPATEAKLRAAMQRLLDGTPIRTDGALTKENLGREAEVSHATVHRAQDILAEWDAHIGRAVLRSTGEVRRDERIEQLAAALRAEKQKVTKLHGKLDALASVTANLYNENLALRRKLDNQARVVSLHAPDPSRGIVTRS
;
A
#
# COMPACT_ATOMS: atom_id res chain seq x y z
N MET A 1 -15.36 29.81 39.92
CA MET A 1 -13.94 29.83 40.31
C MET A 1 -13.13 29.94 39.02
N ALA A 2 -12.39 31.04 38.85
CA ALA A 2 -11.55 31.26 37.68
C ALA A 2 -10.35 30.30 37.66
N VAL A 3 -9.98 29.83 36.48
CA VAL A 3 -8.74 29.07 36.23
C VAL A 3 -7.53 30.01 36.31
N SER A 4 -6.34 29.46 36.59
CA SER A 4 -5.13 30.27 36.63
C SER A 4 -4.79 30.84 35.25
N PRO A 5 -4.20 32.05 35.15
CA PRO A 5 -3.83 32.66 33.87
C PRO A 5 -2.91 31.79 33.01
N ALA A 6 -2.01 31.03 33.64
CA ALA A 6 -1.14 30.08 32.95
C ALA A 6 -1.92 28.93 32.29
N THR A 7 -2.96 28.44 32.96
CA THR A 7 -3.84 27.40 32.40
C THR A 7 -4.68 27.92 31.25
N GLU A 8 -5.17 29.14 31.41
CA GLU A 8 -5.93 29.85 30.37
C GLU A 8 -5.10 30.07 29.11
N ALA A 9 -3.84 30.48 29.25
CA ALA A 9 -2.90 30.63 28.13
C ALA A 9 -2.63 29.29 27.41
N LYS A 10 -2.44 28.20 28.16
CA LYS A 10 -2.27 26.85 27.58
C LYS A 10 -3.50 26.43 26.79
N LEU A 11 -4.70 26.67 27.32
CA LEU A 11 -5.97 26.37 26.68
C LEU A 11 -6.16 27.17 25.38
N ARG A 12 -5.87 28.48 25.38
CA ARG A 12 -5.94 29.29 24.15
C ARG A 12 -4.93 28.83 23.09
N ALA A 13 -3.69 28.55 23.49
CA ALA A 13 -2.68 28.06 22.56
C ALA A 13 -3.07 26.70 21.94
N ALA A 14 -3.65 25.80 22.75
CA ALA A 14 -4.18 24.53 22.26
C ALA A 14 -5.38 24.72 21.32
N MET A 15 -6.29 25.62 21.65
CA MET A 15 -7.42 25.98 20.80
C MET A 15 -6.94 26.47 19.42
N GLN A 16 -5.97 27.37 19.39
CA GLN A 16 -5.42 27.88 18.14
C GLN A 16 -4.80 26.75 17.30
N ARG A 17 -3.98 25.88 17.90
CA ARG A 17 -3.41 24.71 17.18
C ARG A 17 -4.47 23.78 16.60
N LEU A 18 -5.55 23.53 17.34
CA LEU A 18 -6.66 22.70 16.87
C LEU A 18 -7.40 23.36 15.71
N LEU A 19 -7.69 24.66 15.80
CA LEU A 19 -8.35 25.42 14.73
C LEU A 19 -7.48 25.54 13.47
N ASP A 20 -6.16 25.70 13.62
CA ASP A 20 -5.19 25.74 12.53
C ASP A 20 -4.91 24.35 11.93
N GLY A 21 -5.47 23.29 12.52
CA GLY A 21 -5.24 21.91 12.09
C GLY A 21 -3.79 21.45 12.27
N THR A 22 -3.08 21.99 13.27
CA THR A 22 -1.70 21.61 13.64
C THR A 22 -1.66 21.00 15.05
N PRO A 23 -2.47 19.96 15.35
CA PRO A 23 -2.46 19.31 16.65
C PRO A 23 -1.09 18.64 16.92
N ILE A 24 -0.61 18.73 18.16
CA ILE A 24 0.64 18.10 18.57
C ILE A 24 0.37 16.79 19.33
N ARG A 25 -0.75 16.71 20.05
CA ARG A 25 -1.01 15.65 21.05
C ARG A 25 -2.31 14.90 20.82
N THR A 26 -3.06 15.28 19.80
CA THR A 26 -4.39 14.77 19.50
C THR A 26 -4.53 14.45 18.01
N ASP A 27 -5.62 13.79 17.65
CA ASP A 27 -5.99 13.51 16.27
C ASP A 27 -6.52 14.74 15.51
N GLY A 28 -6.61 15.90 16.18
CA GLY A 28 -7.06 17.17 15.59
C GLY A 28 -8.57 17.34 15.50
N ALA A 29 -9.37 16.41 16.03
CA ALA A 29 -10.81 16.62 16.08
C ALA A 29 -11.15 17.77 17.05
N LEU A 30 -12.04 18.68 16.62
CA LEU A 30 -12.47 19.85 17.39
C LEU A 30 -13.47 19.45 18.50
N THR A 31 -13.01 18.68 19.48
CA THR A 31 -13.79 18.27 20.65
C THR A 31 -13.25 18.90 21.94
N LYS A 32 -14.11 19.10 22.94
CA LYS A 32 -13.72 19.65 24.26
C LYS A 32 -12.71 18.74 24.98
N GLU A 33 -12.80 17.43 24.74
CA GLU A 33 -11.86 16.44 25.26
C GLU A 33 -10.46 16.62 24.64
N ASN A 34 -10.39 16.81 23.32
CA ASN A 34 -9.13 17.06 22.63
C ASN A 34 -8.53 18.40 23.01
N LEU A 35 -9.33 19.44 23.25
CA LEU A 35 -8.83 20.71 23.78
C LEU A 35 -8.11 20.51 25.12
N GLY A 36 -8.67 19.71 26.03
CA GLY A 36 -8.04 19.38 27.30
C GLY A 36 -6.74 18.59 27.14
N ARG A 37 -6.76 17.56 26.29
CA ARG A 37 -5.59 16.70 26.00
C ARG A 37 -4.46 17.49 25.31
N GLU A 38 -4.80 18.38 24.40
CA GLU A 38 -3.87 19.25 23.66
C GLU A 38 -3.26 20.34 24.56
N ALA A 39 -4.00 20.83 25.56
CA ALA A 39 -3.53 21.81 26.55
C ALA A 39 -2.86 21.18 27.80
N GLU A 40 -2.80 19.85 27.90
CA GLU A 40 -2.34 19.11 29.09
C GLU A 40 -3.12 19.42 30.38
N VAL A 41 -4.41 19.64 30.27
CA VAL A 41 -5.25 19.96 31.43
C VAL A 41 -6.32 18.90 31.63
N SER A 42 -6.70 18.68 32.90
CA SER A 42 -7.77 17.76 33.22
C SER A 42 -9.12 18.28 32.73
N HIS A 43 -10.04 17.37 32.44
CA HIS A 43 -11.40 17.69 32.01
C HIS A 43 -12.12 18.64 32.97
N ALA A 44 -11.91 18.48 34.29
CA ALA A 44 -12.46 19.36 35.30
C ALA A 44 -11.97 20.81 35.16
N THR A 45 -10.71 21.00 34.77
CA THR A 45 -10.12 22.32 34.54
C THR A 45 -10.66 22.98 33.27
N VAL A 46 -10.88 22.19 32.21
CA VAL A 46 -11.54 22.66 30.98
C VAL A 46 -12.96 23.17 31.28
N HIS A 47 -13.75 22.39 32.02
CA HIS A 47 -15.12 22.77 32.39
C HIS A 47 -15.21 24.00 33.30
N ARG A 48 -14.14 24.30 34.07
CA ARG A 48 -14.04 25.52 34.87
C ARG A 48 -13.68 26.75 34.03
N ALA A 49 -13.01 26.57 32.89
CA ALA A 49 -12.63 27.62 31.95
C ALA A 49 -13.81 28.01 31.03
N GLN A 50 -14.91 28.48 31.63
CA GLN A 50 -16.16 28.77 30.93
C GLN A 50 -15.97 29.81 29.82
N ASP A 51 -15.15 30.84 30.04
CA ASP A 51 -14.88 31.89 29.05
C ASP A 51 -14.19 31.31 27.80
N ILE A 52 -13.21 30.42 28.00
CA ILE A 52 -12.53 29.74 26.89
C ILE A 52 -13.47 28.77 26.18
N LEU A 53 -14.33 28.08 26.91
CA LEU A 53 -15.33 27.20 26.31
C LEU A 53 -16.38 27.99 25.50
N ALA A 54 -16.76 29.18 25.93
CA ALA A 54 -17.64 30.06 25.17
C ALA A 54 -16.96 30.57 23.89
N GLU A 55 -15.68 30.96 23.96
CA GLU A 55 -14.86 31.32 22.80
C GLU A 55 -14.75 30.14 21.81
N TRP A 56 -14.42 28.96 22.34
CA TRP A 56 -14.36 27.70 21.59
C TRP A 56 -15.68 27.34 20.93
N ASP A 57 -16.80 27.39 21.65
CA ASP A 57 -18.13 27.08 21.13
C ASP A 57 -18.54 28.12 20.06
N ALA A 58 -18.12 29.39 20.18
CA ALA A 58 -18.32 30.41 19.14
C ALA A 58 -17.49 30.14 17.88
N HIS A 59 -16.27 29.62 18.02
CA HIS A 59 -15.44 29.20 16.89
C HIS A 59 -15.98 27.94 16.21
N ILE A 60 -16.38 26.92 16.98
CA ILE A 60 -16.95 25.68 16.44
C ILE A 60 -18.34 25.88 15.87
N GLY A 61 -19.21 26.65 16.53
CA GLY A 61 -20.54 26.96 16.03
C GLY A 61 -20.49 27.66 14.66
N ARG A 62 -19.42 28.39 14.39
CA ARG A 62 -19.11 28.97 13.08
C ARG A 62 -18.46 27.97 12.11
N ALA A 63 -17.74 26.97 12.62
CA ALA A 63 -17.02 25.93 11.88
C ALA A 63 -17.82 24.63 11.62
N VAL A 64 -19.13 24.59 11.87
CA VAL A 64 -20.02 23.45 11.52
C VAL A 64 -20.02 23.14 10.00
N LEU A 65 -19.50 24.04 9.15
CA LEU A 65 -19.03 23.66 7.82
C LEU A 65 -17.65 22.99 7.93
N ARG A 66 -17.62 21.66 8.10
CA ARG A 66 -16.45 20.74 8.08
C ARG A 66 -15.13 21.34 8.58
N SER A 67 -14.65 20.86 9.72
CA SER A 67 -13.35 21.29 10.23
C SER A 67 -12.24 21.04 9.20
N THR A 68 -11.27 21.95 9.11
CA THR A 68 -10.10 21.83 8.22
C THR A 68 -9.36 20.50 8.42
N GLY A 69 -9.40 19.95 9.64
CA GLY A 69 -8.88 18.63 9.97
C GLY A 69 -9.67 17.46 9.35
N GLU A 70 -11.00 17.55 9.25
CA GLU A 70 -11.82 16.57 8.53
C GLU A 70 -11.51 16.57 7.03
N VAL A 71 -11.44 17.74 6.41
CA VAL A 71 -11.10 17.87 4.98
C VAL A 71 -9.71 17.27 4.72
N ARG A 72 -8.71 17.60 5.55
CA ARG A 72 -7.36 17.04 5.40
C ARG A 72 -7.32 15.52 5.59
N ARG A 73 -8.13 14.98 6.49
CA ARG A 73 -8.25 13.52 6.68
C ARG A 73 -8.88 12.86 5.45
N ASP A 74 -9.96 13.43 4.93
CA ASP A 74 -10.64 12.93 3.73
C ASP A 74 -9.69 12.95 2.52
N GLU A 75 -8.98 14.07 2.30
CA GLU A 75 -7.94 14.17 1.27
C GLU A 75 -6.85 13.12 1.44
N ARG A 76 -6.41 12.88 2.68
CA ARG A 76 -5.39 11.86 2.96
C ARG A 76 -5.91 10.44 2.68
N ILE A 77 -7.16 10.16 3.02
CA ILE A 77 -7.82 8.89 2.72
C ILE A 77 -7.91 8.68 1.21
N GLU A 78 -8.32 9.71 0.46
CA GLU A 78 -8.40 9.64 -1.01
C GLU A 78 -7.03 9.39 -1.65
N GLN A 79 -6.00 10.10 -1.19
CA GLN A 79 -4.62 9.89 -1.65
C GLN A 79 -4.12 8.48 -1.37
N LEU A 80 -4.35 7.98 -0.15
CA LEU A 80 -3.96 6.62 0.23
C LEU A 80 -4.72 5.56 -0.56
N ALA A 81 -6.02 5.77 -0.78
CA ALA A 81 -6.84 4.88 -1.59
C ALA A 81 -6.36 4.87 -3.06
N ALA A 82 -5.99 6.02 -3.61
CA ALA A 82 -5.41 6.11 -4.96
C ALA A 82 -4.07 5.37 -5.06
N ALA A 83 -3.17 5.57 -4.09
CA ALA A 83 -1.89 4.87 -4.03
C ALA A 83 -2.08 3.35 -3.92
N LEU A 84 -3.00 2.90 -3.06
CA LEU A 84 -3.30 1.48 -2.90
C LEU A 84 -3.85 0.85 -4.19
N ARG A 85 -4.72 1.57 -4.92
CA ARG A 85 -5.21 1.11 -6.23
C ARG A 85 -4.07 0.99 -7.24
N ALA A 86 -3.18 1.98 -7.30
CA ALA A 86 -2.05 1.97 -8.22
C ALA A 86 -1.09 0.80 -7.93
N GLU A 87 -0.77 0.54 -6.66
CA GLU A 87 0.09 -0.58 -6.29
C GLU A 87 -0.57 -1.94 -6.59
N LYS A 88 -1.87 -2.09 -6.33
CA LYS A 88 -2.61 -3.30 -6.72
C LYS A 88 -2.55 -3.55 -8.23
N GLN A 89 -2.72 -2.50 -9.04
CA GLN A 89 -2.60 -2.62 -10.51
C GLN A 89 -1.19 -3.05 -10.94
N LYS A 90 -0.13 -2.53 -10.28
CA LYS A 90 1.25 -2.97 -10.55
C LYS A 90 1.44 -4.45 -10.22
N VAL A 91 0.94 -4.91 -9.07
CA VAL A 91 1.02 -6.33 -8.66
C VAL A 91 0.33 -7.23 -9.67
N THR A 92 -0.89 -6.89 -10.11
CA THR A 92 -1.62 -7.65 -11.14
C THR A 92 -0.84 -7.69 -12.45
N LYS A 93 -0.26 -6.57 -12.89
CA LYS A 93 0.54 -6.51 -14.13
C LYS A 93 1.80 -7.37 -14.03
N LEU A 94 2.48 -7.37 -12.89
CA LEU A 94 3.67 -8.18 -12.68
C LEU A 94 3.34 -9.67 -12.65
N HIS A 95 2.23 -10.07 -11.99
CA HIS A 95 1.76 -11.44 -12.04
C HIS A 95 1.43 -11.89 -13.47
N GLY A 96 0.70 -11.08 -14.24
CA GLY A 96 0.39 -11.42 -15.63
C GLY A 96 1.65 -11.58 -16.50
N LYS A 97 2.70 -10.79 -16.25
CA LYS A 97 4.00 -10.98 -16.92
C LYS A 97 4.70 -12.27 -16.50
N LEU A 98 4.63 -12.62 -15.22
CA LEU A 98 5.21 -13.86 -14.69
C LEU A 98 4.54 -15.08 -15.31
N ASP A 99 3.20 -15.08 -15.39
CA ASP A 99 2.43 -16.16 -16.00
C ASP A 99 2.74 -16.32 -17.49
N ALA A 100 2.85 -15.19 -18.21
CA ALA A 100 3.26 -15.20 -19.62
C ALA A 100 4.65 -15.80 -19.82
N LEU A 101 5.63 -15.42 -18.97
CA LEU A 101 6.98 -15.98 -19.02
C LEU A 101 7.01 -17.47 -18.67
N ALA A 102 6.22 -17.90 -17.68
CA ALA A 102 6.07 -19.31 -17.35
C ALA A 102 5.52 -20.12 -18.53
N SER A 103 4.51 -19.59 -19.23
CA SER A 103 3.95 -20.22 -20.43
C SER A 103 4.97 -20.32 -21.57
N VAL A 104 5.74 -19.25 -21.82
CA VAL A 104 6.80 -19.27 -22.86
C VAL A 104 7.88 -20.27 -22.49
N THR A 105 8.29 -20.32 -21.22
CA THR A 105 9.31 -21.26 -20.73
C THR A 105 8.85 -22.71 -20.89
N ALA A 106 7.60 -23.01 -20.52
CA ALA A 106 7.02 -24.35 -20.70
C ALA A 106 6.96 -24.74 -22.18
N ASN A 107 6.57 -23.82 -23.07
CA ASN A 107 6.53 -24.09 -24.49
C ASN A 107 7.94 -24.37 -25.06
N LEU A 108 8.91 -23.49 -24.77
CA LEU A 108 10.29 -23.67 -25.22
C LEU A 108 10.91 -24.96 -24.68
N TYR A 109 10.59 -25.34 -23.44
CA TYR A 109 11.04 -26.60 -22.87
C TYR A 109 10.48 -27.81 -23.64
N ASN A 110 9.19 -27.80 -23.96
CA ASN A 110 8.55 -28.84 -24.76
C ASN A 110 9.14 -28.93 -26.18
N GLU A 111 9.35 -27.79 -26.84
CA GLU A 111 9.99 -27.71 -28.15
C GLU A 111 11.42 -28.28 -28.10
N ASN A 112 12.20 -27.91 -27.08
CA ASN A 112 13.56 -28.41 -26.90
C ASN A 112 13.59 -29.94 -26.74
N LEU A 113 12.67 -30.50 -25.93
CA LEU A 113 12.53 -31.94 -25.77
C LEU A 113 12.15 -32.63 -27.09
N ALA A 114 11.22 -32.06 -27.85
CA ALA A 114 10.81 -32.62 -29.14
C ALA A 114 11.97 -32.63 -30.15
N LEU A 115 12.77 -31.56 -30.21
CA LEU A 115 13.94 -31.47 -31.06
C LEU A 115 15.01 -32.50 -30.68
N ARG A 116 15.28 -32.67 -29.38
CA ARG A 116 16.22 -33.70 -28.88
C ARG A 116 15.79 -35.11 -29.31
N ARG A 117 14.51 -35.45 -29.14
CA ARG A 117 13.96 -36.74 -29.58
C ARG A 117 14.11 -36.96 -31.08
N LYS A 118 13.91 -35.92 -31.89
CA LYS A 118 14.09 -36.00 -33.35
C LYS A 118 15.55 -36.27 -33.73
N LEU A 119 16.49 -35.59 -33.09
CA LEU A 119 17.93 -35.81 -33.29
C LEU A 119 18.35 -37.24 -32.90
N ASP A 120 17.88 -37.74 -31.75
CA ASP A 120 18.17 -39.10 -31.31
C ASP A 120 17.62 -40.15 -32.30
N ASN A 121 16.42 -39.93 -32.83
CA ASN A 121 15.82 -40.80 -33.83
C ASN A 121 16.59 -40.75 -35.16
N GLN A 122 17.03 -39.57 -35.61
CA GLN A 122 17.86 -39.44 -36.81
C GLN A 122 19.21 -40.14 -36.64
N ALA A 123 19.88 -39.97 -35.50
CA ALA A 123 21.13 -40.67 -35.21
C ALA A 123 20.96 -42.20 -35.21
N ARG A 124 19.85 -42.72 -34.65
CA ARG A 124 19.53 -44.15 -34.70
C ARG A 124 19.32 -44.67 -36.13
N VAL A 125 18.63 -43.92 -36.99
CA VAL A 125 18.40 -44.32 -38.40
C VAL A 125 19.71 -44.38 -39.18
N VAL A 126 20.62 -43.43 -38.99
CA VAL A 126 21.96 -43.45 -39.62
C VAL A 126 22.75 -44.68 -39.17
N SER A 127 22.73 -45.02 -37.87
CA SER A 127 23.41 -46.22 -37.37
C SER A 127 22.82 -47.54 -37.90
N LEU A 128 21.52 -47.59 -38.20
CA LEU A 128 20.88 -48.77 -38.82
C LEU A 128 21.18 -48.90 -40.32
N HIS A 129 21.52 -47.79 -40.98
CA HIS A 129 21.81 -47.77 -42.42
C HIS A 129 23.32 -47.91 -42.73
N ALA A 130 24.19 -48.06 -41.73
CA ALA A 130 25.58 -48.43 -41.99
C ALA A 130 25.60 -49.84 -42.62
N PRO A 131 26.03 -50.01 -43.89
CA PRO A 131 26.07 -51.33 -44.50
C PRO A 131 27.12 -52.18 -43.78
N ASP A 132 26.72 -53.36 -43.30
CA ASP A 132 27.62 -54.40 -42.80
C ASP A 132 28.55 -54.85 -43.92
N PRO A 133 29.87 -54.58 -43.86
CA PRO A 133 30.78 -54.97 -44.93
C PRO A 133 31.14 -56.46 -44.92
N SER A 134 30.49 -57.29 -44.10
CA SER A 134 30.96 -58.66 -43.81
C SER A 134 30.08 -59.80 -44.36
N ARG A 135 28.99 -59.53 -45.09
CA ARG A 135 28.15 -60.60 -45.67
C ARG A 135 28.29 -60.69 -47.18
N GLY A 136 29.41 -61.31 -47.59
CA GLY A 136 29.72 -61.61 -48.99
C GLY A 136 30.39 -62.97 -49.17
N ILE A 137 29.57 -64.03 -49.13
CA ILE A 137 29.63 -65.22 -50.00
C ILE A 137 30.85 -66.15 -49.88
N VAL A 138 30.61 -67.28 -49.21
CA VAL A 138 31.26 -68.57 -49.51
C VAL A 138 30.81 -69.02 -50.90
N THR A 139 31.74 -69.22 -51.84
CA THR A 139 31.59 -70.20 -52.94
C THR A 139 32.94 -70.56 -53.56
N ARG A 140 33.26 -71.87 -53.53
CA ARG A 140 33.95 -72.75 -54.52
C ARG A 140 35.30 -72.25 -55.08
N SER A 141 36.36 -73.05 -55.17
CA SER A 141 36.48 -74.47 -55.56
C SER A 141 37.80 -75.06 -55.08
#